data_AF-A0A9W9IW52-F1
#
_entry.id   AF-A0A9W9IW52-F1
#
_cell.length_a   1.000
_cell.length_b   1.000
_cell.length_c   1.000
_cell.angle_alpha   90.00
_cell.angle_beta   90.00
_cell.angle_gamma   90.00
#
_symmetry.space_group_name_H-M   'P 1'
#
loop_
_entity.id
_entity.type
_entity.pdbx_description
1 polymer ?
#
loop_
_entity_poly.entity_id
_entity_poly.type
_entity_poly.pdbx_seq_one_letter_code
_entity_poly.pdbx_strand_id
1 'polypeptide(L)'
;MACAPKDEAAYQAIMDKQLADAKKTRVQRTMLRNGRATWAYGDPDPKPLEGTISDEDAAIAPLAKETMLNSDNEWVQPPNGVKLSDEGVYLATKFMNAKDCGRQYPIDFDQNGHVQATRIPEDPAPLAWAHGDCVDISI
;
A
#
# COMPACT_ATOMS: atom_id res chain seq x y z
N MET A 1 -17.28 -27.72 -27.80
CA MET A 1 -16.70 -28.55 -26.73
C MET A 1 -16.09 -27.62 -25.70
N ALA A 2 -16.66 -27.54 -24.50
CA ALA A 2 -16.11 -26.73 -23.42
C ALA A 2 -14.89 -27.48 -22.83
N CYS A 3 -13.75 -26.79 -22.71
CA CYS A 3 -12.59 -27.30 -21.97
C CYS A 3 -12.99 -27.45 -20.50
N ALA A 4 -13.28 -28.67 -20.06
CA ALA A 4 -13.36 -28.97 -18.64
C ALA A 4 -11.94 -28.88 -18.05
N PRO A 5 -11.76 -28.21 -16.89
CA PRO A 5 -10.46 -28.19 -16.22
C PRO A 5 -10.05 -29.63 -15.90
N LYS A 6 -8.84 -30.03 -16.31
CA LYS A 6 -8.30 -31.38 -16.07
C LYS A 6 -8.03 -31.67 -14.59
N ASP A 7 -8.01 -30.62 -13.77
CA ASP A 7 -7.74 -30.65 -12.35
C ASP A 7 -8.74 -29.72 -11.64
N GLU A 8 -9.80 -30.34 -11.12
CA GLU A 8 -10.90 -29.67 -10.44
C GLU A 8 -10.45 -29.04 -9.12
N ALA A 9 -9.43 -29.60 -8.45
CA ALA A 9 -8.86 -29.06 -7.23
C ALA A 9 -8.04 -27.79 -7.49
N ALA A 10 -7.22 -27.80 -8.56
CA ALA A 10 -6.50 -26.60 -8.98
C ALA A 10 -7.46 -25.48 -9.42
N TYR A 11 -8.56 -25.82 -10.10
CA TYR A 11 -9.59 -24.86 -10.48
C TYR A 11 -10.29 -24.27 -9.25
N GLN A 12 -10.66 -25.10 -8.27
CA GLN A 12 -11.29 -24.63 -7.04
C GLN A 12 -10.35 -23.72 -6.24
N ALA A 13 -9.07 -24.06 -6.15
CA ALA A 13 -8.07 -23.21 -5.49
C ALA A 13 -7.91 -21.85 -6.18
N ILE A 14 -7.95 -21.80 -7.53
CA ILE A 14 -7.92 -20.55 -8.28
C ILE A 14 -9.19 -19.73 -8.00
N MET A 15 -10.36 -20.37 -7.99
CA MET A 15 -11.63 -19.71 -7.70
C MET A 15 -11.71 -19.16 -6.27
N ASP A 16 -11.26 -19.93 -5.29
CA ASP A 16 -11.21 -19.52 -3.89
C ASP A 16 -10.26 -18.34 -3.69
N LYS A 17 -9.11 -18.35 -4.38
CA LYS A 17 -8.16 -17.21 -4.40
C LYS A 17 -8.78 -15.97 -5.01
N GLN A 18 -9.47 -16.09 -6.15
CA GLN A 18 -10.16 -14.97 -6.80
C GLN A 18 -11.28 -14.41 -5.91
N LEU A 19 -12.01 -15.27 -5.20
CA LEU A 19 -13.03 -14.87 -4.24
C LEU A 19 -12.45 -14.14 -3.02
N ALA A 20 -11.30 -14.60 -2.51
CA ALA A 20 -10.59 -13.93 -1.42
C ALA A 20 -10.10 -12.53 -1.86
N ASP A 21 -9.46 -12.43 -3.03
CA ASP A 21 -8.97 -11.17 -3.60
C ASP A 21 -10.13 -10.17 -3.84
N ALA A 22 -11.28 -10.66 -4.33
CA ALA A 22 -12.47 -9.84 -4.54
C ALA A 22 -13.10 -9.35 -3.22
N LYS A 23 -13.14 -10.20 -2.18
CA LYS A 23 -13.59 -9.81 -0.84
C LYS A 23 -12.68 -8.75 -0.23
N LYS A 24 -11.36 -8.92 -0.33
CA LYS A 24 -10.35 -7.94 0.10
C LYS A 24 -10.57 -6.58 -0.55
N THR A 25 -10.71 -6.58 -1.88
CA THR A 25 -10.99 -5.35 -2.65
C THR A 25 -12.28 -4.67 -2.20
N ARG A 26 -13.33 -5.44 -1.88
CA ARG A 26 -14.62 -4.90 -1.42
C ARG A 26 -14.53 -4.28 -0.03
N VAL A 27 -13.84 -4.93 0.91
CA VAL A 27 -13.65 -4.43 2.28
C VAL A 27 -12.82 -3.14 2.23
N GLN A 28 -11.68 -3.12 1.54
CA GLN A 28 -10.87 -1.92 1.37
C GLN A 28 -11.63 -0.78 0.67
N ARG A 29 -12.40 -1.04 -0.40
CA ARG A 29 -13.25 -0.01 -1.01
C ARG A 29 -14.31 0.53 -0.08
N THR A 30 -14.87 -0.32 0.78
CA THR A 30 -15.88 0.09 1.75
C THR A 30 -15.25 0.94 2.86
N MET A 31 -14.03 0.62 3.31
CA MET A 31 -13.27 1.44 4.24
C MET A 31 -12.85 2.79 3.62
N LEU A 32 -12.38 2.80 2.37
CA LEU A 32 -12.11 4.03 1.60
C LEU A 32 -13.36 4.92 1.51
N ARG A 33 -14.54 4.31 1.34
CA ARG A 33 -15.83 5.03 1.25
C ARG A 33 -16.35 5.52 2.61
N ASN A 34 -16.07 4.78 3.68
CA ASN A 34 -16.55 5.09 5.03
C ASN A 34 -15.53 5.89 5.87
N GLY A 35 -14.32 6.10 5.35
CA GLY A 35 -13.22 6.76 6.03
C GLY A 35 -12.38 5.78 6.86
N ARG A 36 -11.19 5.43 6.38
CA ARG A 36 -10.16 4.77 7.18
C ARG A 36 -9.66 5.75 8.24
N ALA A 37 -9.32 5.26 9.44
CA ALA A 37 -8.63 6.07 10.43
C ALA A 37 -7.33 6.63 9.83
N THR A 38 -7.02 7.89 10.13
CA THR A 38 -5.78 8.54 9.69
C THR A 38 -4.85 8.67 10.89
N TRP A 39 -3.56 8.56 10.64
CA TRP A 39 -2.51 8.82 11.62
C TRP A 39 -1.72 10.06 11.17
N ALA A 40 -1.46 10.98 12.11
CA ALA A 40 -0.67 12.18 11.91
C ALA A 40 0.51 12.25 12.89
N TYR A 41 1.52 13.07 12.57
CA TYR A 41 2.67 13.25 13.45
C TYR A 41 2.22 13.87 14.79
N GLY A 42 2.55 13.19 15.89
CA GLY A 42 2.14 13.57 17.24
C GLY A 42 0.97 12.75 17.80
N ASP A 43 0.29 11.95 16.96
CA ASP A 43 -0.65 10.94 17.42
C ASP A 43 0.08 9.79 18.13
N PRO A 44 -0.58 9.09 19.07
CA PRO A 44 0.01 7.91 19.70
C PRO A 44 0.31 6.83 18.64
N ASP A 45 1.47 6.20 18.78
CA ASP A 45 1.90 5.13 17.86
C ASP A 45 0.89 3.97 17.89
N PRO A 46 0.43 3.49 16.72
CA PRO A 46 -0.43 2.33 16.65
C PRO A 46 0.32 1.08 17.09
N LYS A 47 -0.43 0.02 17.38
CA LYS A 47 0.15 -1.27 17.74
C LYS A 47 1.03 -1.76 16.58
N PRO A 48 2.32 -2.08 16.81
CA PRO A 48 3.18 -2.59 15.75
C PRO A 48 2.65 -3.91 15.22
N LEU A 49 2.70 -4.05 13.89
CA LEU A 49 2.31 -5.28 13.20
C LEU A 49 3.55 -6.16 13.09
N GLU A 50 3.59 -7.23 13.88
CA GLU A 50 4.66 -8.21 13.88
C GLU A 50 4.16 -9.55 13.33
N GLY A 51 4.97 -10.21 12.49
CA GLY A 51 4.66 -11.54 11.94
C GLY A 51 3.77 -11.52 10.69
N THR A 52 2.89 -12.50 10.57
CA THR A 52 1.97 -12.62 9.42
C THR A 52 0.78 -11.70 9.62
N ILE A 53 0.73 -10.58 8.89
CA ILE A 53 -0.41 -9.65 8.95
C ILE A 53 -1.64 -10.32 8.33
N SER A 54 -2.77 -10.31 9.03
CA SER A 54 -4.05 -10.73 8.46
C SER A 54 -4.61 -9.65 7.53
N ASP A 55 -5.44 -10.05 6.56
CA ASP A 55 -6.07 -9.07 5.66
C ASP A 55 -6.96 -8.07 6.42
N GLU A 56 -7.53 -8.47 7.57
CA GLU A 56 -8.28 -7.61 8.46
C GLU A 56 -7.39 -6.55 9.12
N ASP A 57 -6.23 -6.94 9.65
CA ASP A 57 -5.28 -6.01 10.28
C ASP A 57 -4.80 -4.95 9.27
N ALA A 58 -4.49 -5.37 8.03
CA ALA A 58 -4.14 -4.46 6.95
C ALA A 58 -5.29 -3.52 6.53
N ALA A 59 -6.54 -3.98 6.66
CA ALA A 59 -7.72 -3.17 6.32
C ALA A 59 -8.07 -2.13 7.39
N ILE A 60 -7.76 -2.39 8.68
CA ILE A 60 -8.07 -1.47 9.79
C ILE A 60 -6.92 -0.54 10.18
N ALA A 61 -5.68 -0.87 9.78
CA ALA A 61 -4.50 -0.05 10.08
C ALA A 61 -4.72 1.42 9.69
N PRO A 62 -4.32 2.40 10.52
CA PRO A 62 -4.49 3.80 10.18
C PRO A 62 -3.60 4.20 8.99
N LEU A 63 -4.08 5.10 8.14
CA LEU A 63 -3.32 5.64 7.00
C LEU A 63 -2.47 6.83 7.46
N ALA A 64 -1.16 6.72 7.31
CA ALA A 64 -0.22 7.83 7.45
C ALA A 64 -0.27 8.68 6.17
N LYS A 65 -1.11 9.72 6.19
CA LYS A 65 -1.35 10.58 5.02
C LYS A 65 -0.24 11.62 4.83
N GLU A 66 0.29 12.13 5.92
CA GLU A 66 1.29 13.19 5.89
C GLU A 66 2.70 12.62 5.83
N THR A 67 3.54 13.27 5.03
CA THR A 67 4.98 12.97 4.97
C THR A 67 5.76 14.19 5.46
N MET A 68 6.76 13.96 6.32
CA MET A 68 7.56 15.03 6.90
C MET A 68 9.05 14.74 6.68
N LEU A 69 9.81 15.80 6.36
CA LEU A 69 11.27 15.77 6.36
C LEU A 69 11.77 16.52 7.60
N ASN A 70 12.84 16.05 8.21
CA ASN A 70 13.50 16.76 9.30
C ASN A 70 14.35 17.93 8.75
N SER A 71 15.01 18.68 9.64
CA SER A 71 15.90 19.79 9.28
C SER A 71 17.07 19.39 8.38
N ASP A 72 17.43 18.11 8.37
CA ASP A 72 18.53 17.54 7.60
C ASP A 72 18.06 16.94 6.26
N ASN A 73 16.81 17.22 5.85
CA ASN A 73 16.14 16.65 4.67
C ASN A 73 16.02 15.12 4.70
N GLU A 74 16.11 14.50 5.86
CA GLU A 74 15.85 13.08 6.04
C GLU A 74 14.36 12.85 6.31
N TRP A 75 13.85 11.75 5.81
CA TRP A 75 12.45 11.40 6.01
C TRP A 75 12.19 10.97 7.45
N VAL A 76 11.22 11.65 8.09
CA VAL A 76 10.70 11.27 9.40
C VAL A 76 9.75 10.11 9.20
N GLN A 77 10.24 8.91 9.50
CA GLN A 77 9.53 7.66 9.26
C GLN A 77 8.28 7.56 10.15
N PRO A 78 7.09 7.26 9.60
CA PRO A 78 5.92 6.88 10.38
C PRO A 78 6.18 5.62 11.22
N PRO A 79 5.49 5.45 12.36
CA PRO A 79 5.64 4.27 13.21
C PRO A 79 5.19 3.00 12.49
N ASN A 80 5.65 1.84 12.96
CA ASN A 80 5.15 0.54 12.50
C ASN A 80 3.66 0.41 12.86
N GLY A 81 2.90 -0.27 12.00
CA GLY A 81 1.47 -0.51 12.20
C GLY A 81 0.57 0.48 11.46
N VAL A 82 1.15 1.47 10.77
CA VAL A 82 0.43 2.31 9.81
C VAL A 82 0.49 1.73 8.40
N LYS A 83 -0.53 2.04 7.61
CA LYS A 83 -0.47 1.97 6.16
C LYS A 83 0.12 3.27 5.63
N LEU A 84 1.03 3.19 4.67
CA LEU A 84 1.65 4.38 4.06
C LEU A 84 0.80 4.95 2.90
N SER A 85 0.77 6.27 2.83
CA SER A 85 0.38 7.03 1.62
C SER A 85 1.21 6.63 0.40
N ASP A 86 0.76 7.02 -0.79
CA ASP A 86 1.54 6.79 -2.02
C ASP A 86 2.90 7.50 -1.96
N GLU A 87 2.92 8.74 -1.46
CA GLU A 87 4.16 9.48 -1.20
C GLU A 87 5.00 8.79 -0.11
N GLY A 88 4.37 8.26 0.94
CA GLY A 88 5.06 7.53 2.01
C GLY A 88 5.76 6.27 1.49
N VAL A 89 5.12 5.51 0.59
CA VAL A 89 5.75 4.36 -0.07
C VAL A 89 6.93 4.78 -0.93
N TYR A 90 6.81 5.87 -1.70
CA TYR A 90 7.93 6.41 -2.45
C TYR A 90 9.10 6.80 -1.53
N LEU A 91 8.83 7.52 -0.43
CA LEU A 91 9.86 7.92 0.53
C LEU A 91 10.51 6.72 1.21
N ALA A 92 9.74 5.70 1.60
CA ALA A 92 10.28 4.47 2.14
C ALA A 92 11.24 3.80 1.14
N THR A 93 10.85 3.65 -0.12
CA THR A 93 11.75 3.08 -1.15
C THR A 93 13.00 3.91 -1.41
N LYS A 94 12.94 5.24 -1.20
CA LYS A 94 14.05 6.16 -1.45
C LYS A 94 15.04 6.24 -0.29
N PHE A 95 14.54 6.24 0.95
CA PHE A 95 15.33 6.53 2.15
C PHE A 95 15.66 5.29 2.99
N MET A 96 15.00 4.16 2.77
CA MET A 96 15.23 2.91 3.50
C MET A 96 15.78 1.81 2.59
N ASN A 97 16.42 0.80 3.19
CA ASN A 97 16.74 -0.43 2.45
C ASN A 97 15.51 -1.33 2.34
N ALA A 98 15.51 -2.21 1.33
CA ALA A 98 14.39 -3.09 1.03
C ALA A 98 13.96 -3.97 2.23
N LYS A 99 14.91 -4.52 2.98
CA LYS A 99 14.60 -5.37 4.14
C LYS A 99 13.93 -4.59 5.28
N ASP A 100 14.36 -3.35 5.50
CA ASP A 100 13.76 -2.48 6.50
C ASP A 100 12.36 -2.05 6.07
N CYS A 101 12.14 -1.76 4.78
CA CYS A 101 10.79 -1.52 4.25
C CYS A 101 9.85 -2.70 4.54
N GLY A 102 10.30 -3.93 4.22
CA GLY A 102 9.52 -5.15 4.45
C GLY A 102 9.27 -5.45 5.92
N ARG A 103 10.19 -5.10 6.82
CA ARG A 103 10.03 -5.30 8.27
C ARG A 103 9.12 -4.24 8.90
N GLN A 104 9.26 -2.99 8.50
CA GLN A 104 8.62 -1.85 9.16
C GLN A 104 7.25 -1.52 8.60
N TYR A 105 7.04 -1.77 7.31
CA TYR A 105 5.77 -1.52 6.62
C TYR A 105 5.26 -2.78 5.89
N PRO A 106 5.04 -3.89 6.60
CA PRO A 106 4.64 -5.15 5.99
C PRO A 106 3.20 -5.15 5.42
N ILE A 107 2.45 -4.05 5.54
CA ILE A 107 1.17 -3.83 4.82
C ILE A 107 1.44 -3.45 3.35
N ASP A 108 2.43 -2.61 3.11
CA ASP A 108 2.72 -2.03 1.80
C ASP A 108 3.86 -2.76 1.09
N PHE A 109 4.76 -3.43 1.83
CA PHE A 109 5.91 -4.16 1.31
C PHE A 109 5.86 -5.66 1.64
N ASP A 110 6.45 -6.48 0.78
CA ASP A 110 6.71 -7.90 1.04
C ASP A 110 8.01 -8.08 1.87
N GLN A 111 8.31 -9.32 2.28
CA GLN A 111 9.52 -9.62 3.06
C GLN A 111 10.84 -9.34 2.31
N ASN A 112 10.80 -9.21 0.99
CA ASN A 112 11.93 -8.85 0.16
C ASN A 112 12.06 -7.33 -0.03
N GLY A 113 11.08 -6.55 0.45
CA GLY A 113 11.03 -5.10 0.31
C GLY A 113 10.42 -4.60 -0.99
N HIS A 114 9.72 -5.46 -1.75
CA HIS A 114 8.95 -5.03 -2.91
C HIS A 114 7.58 -4.54 -2.48
N VAL A 115 7.03 -3.55 -3.19
CA VAL A 115 5.65 -3.12 -2.98
C VAL A 115 4.70 -4.28 -3.28
N GLN A 116 3.78 -4.57 -2.37
CA GLN A 116 2.84 -5.69 -2.54
C GLN A 116 1.91 -5.46 -3.73
N ALA A 117 1.73 -6.49 -4.56
CA ALA A 117 0.78 -6.43 -5.68
C ALA A 117 -0.68 -6.23 -5.23
N THR A 118 -1.01 -6.60 -3.99
CA THR A 118 -2.34 -6.40 -3.40
C THR A 118 -2.50 -5.01 -2.76
N ARG A 119 -1.49 -4.14 -2.83
CA ARG A 119 -1.59 -2.77 -2.35
C ARG A 119 -2.58 -1.99 -3.22
N ILE A 120 -3.58 -1.39 -2.59
CA ILE A 120 -4.46 -0.42 -3.21
C ILE A 120 -3.94 0.97 -2.86
N PRO A 121 -3.65 1.85 -3.84
CA PRO A 121 -3.38 3.26 -3.61
C PRO A 121 -4.59 3.93 -2.95
N GLU A 122 -4.38 4.62 -1.83
CA GLU A 122 -5.47 5.27 -1.07
C GLU A 122 -5.47 6.80 -1.20
N ASP A 123 -4.39 7.38 -1.71
CA ASP A 123 -4.35 8.80 -2.03
C ASP A 123 -5.02 9.08 -3.38
N PRO A 124 -5.63 10.27 -3.54
CA PRO A 124 -5.98 10.74 -4.87
C PRO A 124 -4.69 10.72 -5.69
N ALA A 125 -4.72 9.98 -6.82
CA ALA A 125 -3.58 9.87 -7.71
C ALA A 125 -2.93 11.24 -7.85
N PRO A 126 -1.61 11.39 -7.63
CA PRO A 126 -0.96 12.68 -7.74
C PRO A 126 -1.30 13.23 -9.12
N LEU A 127 -2.14 14.25 -9.16
CA LEU A 127 -2.36 15.06 -10.34
C LEU A 127 -1.07 15.84 -10.51
N ALA A 128 -0.07 15.20 -11.11
CA ALA A 128 1.03 15.92 -11.69
C ALA A 128 0.42 16.78 -12.79
N TRP A 129 0.19 18.06 -12.47
CA TRP A 129 0.01 19.08 -13.50
C TRP A 129 1.36 19.20 -14.20
N ALA A 130 1.60 18.32 -15.17
CA ALA A 130 2.58 18.59 -16.20
C ALA A 130 2.00 19.74 -17.02
N HIS A 131 2.26 20.98 -16.63
CA HIS A 131 2.30 22.06 -17.60
C HIS A 131 3.43 21.69 -18.56
N GLY A 132 3.07 20.97 -19.62
CA GLY A 132 3.91 20.86 -20.79
C GLY A 132 4.00 22.26 -21.37
N ASP A 133 5.04 23.01 -21.00
CA ASP A 133 5.51 24.08 -21.86
C ASP A 133 5.89 23.39 -23.17
N CYS A 134 5.07 23.61 -24.19
CA CYS A 134 5.36 23.23 -25.56
C CYS A 134 6.70 23.84 -25.94
N VAL A 135 7.75 23.03 -25.98
CA VAL A 135 8.97 23.39 -26.69
C VAL A 135 8.64 23.20 -28.17
N ASP A 136 8.35 24.31 -28.86
CA ASP A 136 8.29 24.36 -30.32
C ASP A 136 9.65 23.89 -30.87
N ILE A 137 9.70 22.64 -31.34
CA ILE A 137 10.72 22.20 -32.28
C ILE A 137 10.22 22.60 -33.66
N SER A 138 10.61 23.80 -34.08
CA SER A 138 10.60 24.18 -35.49
C SER A 138 11.70 23.38 -36.19
N ILE A 139 11.31 22.46 -37.06
CA ILE A 139 12.18 21.82 -38.07
C ILE A 139 12.17 22.70 -39.32
#